data_AF-A0A9D4QM28-F1
#
_entry.id   AF-A0A9D4QM28-F1
#
_cell.length_a   1.000
_cell.length_b   1.000
_cell.length_c   1.000
_cell.angle_alpha   90.00
_cell.angle_beta   90.00
_cell.angle_gamma   90.00
#
_symmetry.space_group_name_H-M   'P 1'
#
loop_
_entity.id
_entity.type
_entity.pdbx_description
1 polymer ?
#
loop_
_entity_poly.entity_id
_entity_poly.type
_entity_poly.pdbx_seq_one_letter_code
_entity_poly.pdbx_strand_id
1 'polypeptide(L)'
;MRVEVNQAPKMYVGTKGLTGSTHHAVYSRGSAVDLTHDQIASSPYHYIQFRAVCGNKIRSLLSEFDPVLGELFKRPYIEDSTKTLRPATRQLYNVLLDPSIRLHTDQNNNSAPTCDRVTSVEDPSQVIVNCSCTAGCSDSLCNCCISGVTCTEGICGCVGCCNPLNVLHQLGLPTAQARTDPCLMENIYQISRLDCYVKTRLTLECCGLGILLFNCIPGEFQCPNPTCRARYKYSWCSAQLCNEDVMPRNHCLKCARCTDYRNLHCQNCNVCYFAGLCKTFKCPMCHNKEGACSSPEPDESEMDSDSEA
;
A
#
# COMPACT_ATOMS: atom_id res chain seq x y z
N MET A 1 0.03 15.14 32.91
CA MET A 1 -0.25 15.43 31.49
C MET A 1 -1.54 14.73 31.12
N ARG A 2 -2.48 15.42 30.48
CA ARG A 2 -3.73 14.82 30.03
C ARG A 2 -3.66 14.66 28.51
N VAL A 3 -4.02 13.49 28.02
CA VAL A 3 -4.03 13.16 26.59
C VAL A 3 -5.40 12.61 26.23
N GLU A 4 -5.90 13.03 25.07
CA GLU A 4 -7.10 12.47 24.47
C GLU A 4 -6.67 11.50 23.36
N VAL A 5 -7.21 10.29 23.39
CA VAL A 5 -6.90 9.24 22.42
C VAL A 5 -8.18 8.73 21.75
N ASN A 6 -8.05 8.35 20.49
CA ASN A 6 -9.17 7.82 19.70
C ASN A 6 -9.32 6.30 19.84
N GLN A 7 -8.37 5.63 20.50
CA GLN A 7 -8.36 4.20 20.75
C GLN A 7 -7.71 3.91 22.10
N ALA A 8 -8.17 2.85 22.77
CA ALA A 8 -7.59 2.39 24.02
C ALA A 8 -6.08 2.09 23.86
N PRO A 9 -5.19 2.73 24.65
CA PRO A 9 -3.78 2.44 24.62
C PRO A 9 -3.50 0.99 25.02
N LYS A 10 -2.47 0.37 24.44
CA LYS A 10 -1.97 -0.92 24.92
C LYS A 10 -0.95 -0.68 26.02
N MET A 11 -1.17 -1.24 27.20
CA MET A 11 -0.20 -1.19 28.29
C MET A 11 0.47 -2.54 28.45
N TYR A 12 1.75 -2.50 28.83
CA TYR A 12 2.56 -3.68 29.08
C TYR A 12 3.25 -3.52 30.42
N VAL A 13 3.33 -4.60 31.20
CA VAL A 13 4.15 -4.59 32.42
C VAL A 13 5.62 -4.62 31.98
N GLY A 14 6.36 -3.59 32.38
CA GLY A 14 7.79 -3.52 32.18
C GLY A 14 8.54 -3.74 33.49
N THR A 15 9.68 -4.41 33.42
CA THR A 15 10.67 -4.46 34.50
C THR A 15 11.88 -3.59 34.13
N LYS A 16 12.59 -3.12 35.15
CA LYS A 16 13.83 -2.37 34.96
C LYS A 16 14.96 -3.36 34.67
N GLY A 17 15.48 -3.35 33.45
CA GLY A 17 16.67 -4.10 33.06
C GLY A 17 17.95 -3.29 33.28
N LEU A 18 19.05 -4.00 33.53
CA LEU A 18 20.41 -3.44 33.48
C LEU A 18 21.19 -4.10 32.36
N THR A 19 21.76 -3.31 31.46
CA THR A 19 22.79 -3.74 30.52
C THR A 19 24.00 -2.84 30.74
N GLY A 20 25.06 -3.39 31.35
CA GLY A 20 26.19 -2.60 31.82
C GLY A 20 25.76 -1.58 32.90
N SER A 21 26.15 -0.32 32.72
CA SER A 21 25.78 0.81 33.59
C SER A 21 24.46 1.50 33.19
N THR A 22 23.79 1.04 32.12
CA THR A 22 22.60 1.71 31.57
C THR A 22 21.32 0.96 31.95
N HIS A 23 20.37 1.69 32.52
CA HIS A 23 19.03 1.19 32.80
C HIS A 23 18.16 1.25 31.55
N HIS A 24 17.48 0.16 31.23
CA HIS A 24 16.50 0.11 30.14
C HIS A 24 15.20 -0.53 30.62
N ALA A 25 14.09 -0.20 29.97
CA ALA A 25 12.82 -0.86 30.23
C ALA A 25 12.74 -2.14 29.40
N VAL A 26 12.54 -3.28 30.06
CA VAL A 26 12.23 -4.57 29.42
C VAL A 26 10.75 -4.82 29.61
N TYR A 27 10.01 -5.11 28.55
CA TYR A 27 8.57 -5.40 28.65
C TYR A 27 8.20 -6.56 27.74
N SER A 28 7.24 -7.38 28.19
CA SER A 28 6.74 -8.52 27.43
C SER A 28 5.55 -8.11 26.57
N ARG A 29 5.67 -8.25 25.24
CA ARG A 29 4.59 -7.92 24.29
C ARG A 29 3.46 -8.97 24.21
N GLY A 30 3.63 -10.12 24.85
CA GLY A 30 2.72 -11.27 24.73
C GLY A 30 1.36 -11.08 25.41
N SER A 31 1.24 -10.17 26.38
CA SER A 31 -0.03 -9.92 27.07
C SER A 31 -0.12 -8.45 27.45
N ALA A 32 -1.01 -7.71 26.76
CA ALA A 32 -1.37 -6.37 27.21
C ALA A 32 -2.10 -6.49 28.55
N VAL A 33 -1.84 -5.57 29.46
CA VAL A 33 -2.50 -5.50 30.77
C VAL A 33 -3.37 -4.26 30.84
N ASP A 34 -4.43 -4.30 31.65
CA ASP A 34 -5.14 -3.11 32.07
C ASP A 34 -4.79 -2.78 33.53
N LEU A 35 -4.16 -1.63 33.75
CA LEU A 35 -3.77 -1.10 35.06
C LEU A 35 -4.74 -0.02 35.55
N THR A 36 -5.80 0.25 34.79
CA THR A 36 -6.74 1.36 35.00
C THR A 36 -8.11 0.90 35.47
N HIS A 37 -8.31 -0.41 35.70
CA HIS A 37 -9.60 -0.99 36.09
C HIS A 37 -10.71 -0.65 35.08
N ASP A 38 -10.51 -1.01 33.80
CA ASP A 38 -11.43 -0.82 32.67
C ASP A 38 -11.68 0.65 32.24
N GLN A 39 -11.05 1.62 32.91
CA GLN A 39 -11.11 3.03 32.47
C GLN A 39 -10.48 3.20 31.08
N ILE A 40 -9.46 2.41 30.74
CA ILE A 40 -8.79 2.45 29.45
C ILE A 40 -9.69 2.01 28.29
N ALA A 41 -10.76 1.26 28.57
CA ALA A 41 -11.73 0.82 27.57
C ALA A 41 -12.89 1.80 27.37
N SER A 42 -13.14 2.68 28.34
CA SER A 42 -14.34 3.52 28.41
C SER A 42 -14.06 5.03 28.24
N SER A 43 -12.94 5.53 28.75
CA SER A 43 -12.58 6.95 28.71
C SER A 43 -11.55 7.26 27.63
N PRO A 44 -11.81 8.18 26.70
CA PRO A 44 -10.81 8.62 25.72
C PRO A 44 -9.75 9.53 26.36
N TYR A 45 -9.94 9.90 27.63
CA TYR A 45 -9.05 10.77 28.37
C TYR A 45 -8.18 9.95 29.31
N HIS A 46 -6.87 10.10 29.15
CA HIS A 46 -5.89 9.46 30.02
C HIS A 46 -4.97 10.50 30.66
N TYR A 47 -4.72 10.31 31.95
CA TYR A 47 -3.81 11.13 32.71
C TYR A 47 -2.48 10.39 32.92
N ILE A 48 -1.41 10.95 32.35
CA ILE A 48 -0.05 10.51 32.57
C ILE A 48 0.60 11.45 33.57
N GLN A 49 0.78 11.00 34.81
CA GLN A 49 1.47 11.78 35.83
C GLN A 49 2.98 11.57 35.74
N PHE A 50 3.72 12.62 35.40
CA PHE A 50 5.16 12.65 35.57
C PHE A 50 5.52 13.29 36.90
N ARG A 51 6.61 12.87 37.53
CA ARG A 51 7.20 13.63 38.64
C ARG A 51 7.54 15.03 38.14
N ALA A 52 7.16 16.07 38.90
CA ALA A 52 7.19 17.47 38.48
C ALA A 52 8.53 17.91 37.86
N VAL A 53 9.64 17.43 38.42
CA VAL A 53 11.01 17.77 37.98
C VAL A 53 11.34 17.24 36.58
N CYS A 54 10.66 16.19 36.11
CA CYS A 54 10.94 15.54 34.83
C CYS A 54 9.88 15.78 33.75
N GLY A 55 8.74 16.40 34.08
CA GLY A 55 7.59 16.50 33.18
C GLY A 55 7.91 17.23 31.87
N ASN A 56 8.57 18.39 31.93
CA ASN A 56 8.93 19.17 30.74
C ASN A 56 10.01 18.47 29.91
N LYS A 57 10.99 17.83 30.56
CA LYS A 57 12.06 17.09 29.89
C LYS A 57 11.51 15.87 29.15
N ILE A 58 10.63 15.10 29.80
CA ILE A 58 9.98 13.94 29.18
C ILE A 58 9.07 14.39 28.04
N ARG A 59 8.32 15.49 28.19
CA ARG A 59 7.51 16.06 27.11
C ARG A 59 8.38 16.43 25.90
N SER A 60 9.52 17.08 26.10
CA SER A 60 10.45 17.42 24.99
C SER A 60 10.93 16.16 24.28
N LEU A 61 11.43 15.18 25.04
CA LEU A 61 11.93 13.91 24.48
C LEU A 61 10.86 13.15 23.69
N LEU A 62 9.62 13.10 24.21
CA LEU A 62 8.51 12.45 23.51
C LEU A 62 8.09 13.22 22.25
N SER A 63 8.18 14.55 22.27
CA SER A 63 7.86 15.39 21.10
C SER A 63 8.93 15.26 20.00
N GLU A 64 10.20 15.14 20.41
CA GLU A 64 11.34 14.90 19.50
C GLU A 64 11.30 13.49 18.92
N PHE A 65 10.86 12.50 19.71
CA PHE A 65 10.73 11.12 19.28
C PHE A 65 9.59 10.93 18.26
N ASP A 66 8.44 11.56 18.46
CA ASP A 66 7.29 11.47 17.57
C ASP A 66 6.58 12.85 17.42
N PRO A 67 6.59 13.45 16.21
CA PRO A 67 5.91 14.71 15.94
C PRO A 67 4.40 14.69 16.27
N VAL A 68 3.74 13.53 16.18
CA VAL A 68 2.32 13.37 16.52
C VAL A 68 2.12 13.57 18.02
N LEU A 69 3.03 13.07 18.86
CA LEU A 69 3.00 13.32 20.30
C LEU A 69 3.24 14.81 20.59
N GLY A 70 4.16 15.44 19.85
CA GLY A 70 4.41 16.88 19.93
C GLY A 70 3.16 17.72 19.67
N GLU A 71 2.43 17.43 18.59
CA GLU A 71 1.15 18.10 18.28
C GLU A 71 0.06 17.79 19.31
N LEU A 72 0.00 16.55 19.79
CA LEU A 72 -0.95 16.14 20.82
C LEU A 72 -0.73 16.91 22.13
N PHE A 73 0.52 17.25 22.49
CA PHE A 73 0.82 18.05 23.67
C PHE A 73 0.53 19.55 23.54
N LYS A 74 0.43 20.07 22.31
CA LYS A 74 0.07 21.48 22.03
C LYS A 74 -1.43 21.72 22.08
N ARG A 75 -2.25 20.69 21.86
CA ARG A 75 -3.71 20.82 21.88
C ARG A 75 -4.21 21.19 23.28
N PRO A 76 -5.09 22.19 23.43
CA PRO A 76 -5.72 22.46 24.70
C PRO A 76 -6.52 21.24 25.13
N TYR A 77 -6.35 20.82 26.37
CA TYR A 77 -7.11 19.72 26.93
C TYR A 77 -8.50 20.24 27.33
N ILE A 78 -9.54 19.69 26.70
CA ILE A 78 -10.94 19.94 27.03
C ILE A 78 -11.57 18.57 27.30
N GLU A 79 -12.03 18.36 28.53
CA GLU A 79 -12.71 17.13 28.95
C GLU A 79 -14.19 17.24 28.59
N ASP A 80 -14.66 16.39 27.67
CA ASP A 80 -16.06 16.26 27.33
C ASP A 80 -16.61 14.98 27.98
N SER A 81 -17.38 15.15 29.05
CA SER A 81 -17.98 14.04 29.80
C SER A 81 -18.95 13.19 28.99
N THR A 82 -19.38 13.64 27.81
CA THR A 82 -20.24 12.87 26.90
C THR A 82 -19.46 11.98 25.93
N LYS A 83 -18.13 12.17 25.85
CA LYS A 83 -17.29 11.45 24.91
C LYS A 83 -16.87 10.09 25.48
N THR A 84 -17.26 9.03 24.79
CA THR A 84 -16.87 7.65 25.12
C THR A 84 -15.80 7.15 24.15
N LEU A 85 -14.92 6.28 24.64
CA LEU A 85 -14.08 5.50 23.74
C LEU A 85 -14.99 4.66 22.86
N ARG A 86 -14.80 4.75 21.54
CA ARG A 86 -15.53 3.88 20.63
C ARG A 86 -15.13 2.43 20.95
N PRO A 87 -16.08 1.52 21.15
CA PRO A 87 -15.77 0.10 21.31
C PRO A 87 -14.88 -0.34 20.15
N ALA A 88 -13.99 -1.30 20.39
CA ALA A 88 -13.21 -1.93 19.34
C ALA A 88 -14.09 -2.79 18.40
N THR A 89 -15.27 -2.32 18.03
CA THR A 89 -15.98 -2.77 16.84
C THR A 89 -15.15 -2.33 15.65
N ARG A 90 -14.67 -3.31 14.89
CA ARG A 90 -14.12 -3.18 13.54
C ARG A 90 -15.01 -2.29 12.68
N GLN A 91 -14.87 -0.96 12.68
CA GLN A 91 -15.51 -0.11 11.66
C GLN A 91 -14.78 1.22 11.40
N LEU A 92 -14.43 1.40 10.13
CA LEU A 92 -14.77 2.52 9.26
C LEU A 92 -14.62 3.93 9.87
N TYR A 93 -13.54 4.61 9.53
CA TYR A 93 -13.40 6.04 9.81
C TYR A 93 -13.53 6.86 8.52
N ASN A 94 -14.71 7.49 8.38
CA ASN A 94 -14.84 8.79 7.73
C ASN A 94 -14.03 9.81 8.54
N VAL A 95 -12.83 10.15 8.06
CA VAL A 95 -12.13 11.36 8.49
C VAL A 95 -12.41 12.43 7.45
N LEU A 96 -13.05 13.48 7.93
CA LEU A 96 -13.33 14.74 7.24
C LEU A 96 -12.10 15.19 6.43
N LEU A 97 -12.25 15.19 5.11
CA LEU A 97 -11.44 15.97 4.19
C LEU A 97 -11.60 17.45 4.55
N ASP A 98 -10.48 18.16 4.60
CA ASP A 98 -10.41 19.61 4.60
C ASP A 98 -11.21 20.16 3.38
N PRO A 99 -12.19 21.06 3.55
CA PRO A 99 -12.99 21.59 2.44
C PRO A 99 -12.21 22.45 1.44
N SER A 100 -10.92 22.69 1.68
CA SER A 100 -10.12 23.68 0.93
C SER A 100 -9.52 23.16 -0.37
N ILE A 101 -9.68 21.89 -0.73
CA ILE A 101 -9.25 21.34 -2.03
C ILE A 101 -10.48 21.07 -2.89
N ARG A 102 -11.04 22.12 -3.46
CA ARG A 102 -11.96 21.99 -4.60
C ARG A 102 -11.13 21.70 -5.85
N LEU A 103 -11.05 20.42 -6.21
CA LEU A 103 -10.69 20.05 -7.58
C LEU A 103 -11.83 20.51 -8.48
N HIS A 104 -11.59 21.58 -9.24
CA HIS A 104 -12.44 21.99 -10.34
C HIS A 104 -12.35 20.91 -11.42
N THR A 105 -13.40 20.08 -11.51
CA THR A 105 -13.72 19.35 -12.73
C THR A 105 -14.41 20.32 -13.67
N ASP A 106 -13.72 20.72 -14.73
CA ASP A 106 -14.28 21.54 -15.80
C ASP A 106 -15.43 20.80 -16.47
N GLN A 107 -16.62 21.41 -16.37
CA GLN A 107 -17.74 21.18 -17.26
C GLN A 107 -17.45 21.90 -18.58
N ASN A 108 -17.49 21.18 -19.70
CA ASN A 108 -17.84 21.81 -20.96
C ASN A 108 -18.80 20.92 -21.76
N ASN A 109 -20.01 21.43 -21.91
CA ASN A 109 -21.11 20.85 -22.67
C ASN A 109 -20.96 21.15 -24.16
N ASN A 110 -21.22 20.17 -25.03
CA ASN A 110 -22.36 20.19 -25.95
C ASN A 110 -22.24 19.07 -27.00
N SER A 111 -23.15 18.10 -26.93
CA SER A 111 -24.17 17.81 -27.96
C SER A 111 -24.82 16.45 -27.65
N ALA A 112 -26.13 16.47 -27.38
CA ALA A 112 -26.97 15.28 -27.30
C ALA A 112 -27.13 14.65 -28.72
N PRO A 113 -27.41 13.35 -28.83
CA PRO A 113 -28.83 12.97 -28.85
C PRO A 113 -29.18 11.66 -28.13
N THR A 114 -30.43 11.64 -27.65
CA THR A 114 -31.38 10.53 -27.50
C THR A 114 -30.96 9.24 -26.78
N CYS A 115 -31.54 9.15 -25.58
CA CYS A 115 -32.03 7.97 -24.87
C CYS A 115 -32.26 6.72 -25.74
N ASP A 116 -31.37 5.75 -25.62
CA ASP A 116 -31.74 4.35 -25.67
C ASP A 116 -31.20 3.61 -24.44
N ARG A 117 -32.15 2.91 -23.82
CA ARG A 117 -32.00 2.13 -22.61
C ARG A 117 -31.09 0.95 -22.94
N VAL A 118 -29.79 1.10 -22.66
CA VAL A 118 -28.85 -0.03 -22.71
C VAL A 118 -29.23 -0.98 -21.58
N THR A 119 -30.06 -1.96 -21.92
CA THR A 119 -30.09 -3.26 -21.27
C THR A 119 -28.66 -3.74 -21.14
N SER A 120 -28.20 -3.83 -19.90
CA SER A 120 -27.01 -4.56 -19.48
C SER A 120 -27.04 -5.94 -20.12
N VAL A 121 -26.23 -6.12 -21.16
CA VAL A 121 -25.82 -7.44 -21.63
C VAL A 121 -24.88 -7.94 -20.53
N GLU A 122 -25.46 -8.70 -19.59
CA GLU A 122 -24.69 -9.49 -18.66
C GLU A 122 -23.91 -10.53 -19.45
N ASP A 123 -22.59 -10.38 -19.46
CA ASP A 123 -21.64 -11.32 -20.04
C ASP A 123 -21.71 -12.66 -19.27
N PRO A 124 -22.08 -13.78 -19.92
CA PRO A 124 -22.32 -15.05 -19.27
C PRO A 124 -21.01 -15.80 -19.03
N SER A 125 -20.25 -15.45 -17.98
CA SER A 125 -19.25 -16.35 -17.35
C SER A 125 -18.49 -15.75 -16.16
N GLN A 126 -19.11 -14.93 -15.29
CA GLN A 126 -18.44 -14.53 -14.04
C GLN A 126 -18.38 -15.72 -13.07
N VAL A 127 -17.25 -16.44 -13.11
CA VAL A 127 -16.92 -17.48 -12.13
C VAL A 127 -16.95 -16.84 -10.74
N ILE A 128 -17.94 -17.24 -9.93
CA ILE A 128 -18.06 -16.77 -8.55
C ILE A 128 -16.89 -17.38 -7.76
N VAL A 129 -15.92 -16.54 -7.40
CA VAL A 129 -14.78 -16.94 -6.56
C VAL A 129 -15.18 -16.81 -5.09
N ASN A 130 -15.05 -17.90 -4.34
CA ASN A 130 -15.29 -17.93 -2.91
C ASN A 130 -14.14 -18.62 -2.15
N CYS A 131 -14.11 -18.44 -0.83
CA CYS A 131 -13.17 -19.12 0.06
C CYS A 131 -13.81 -19.44 1.42
N SER A 132 -13.21 -20.38 2.15
CA SER A 132 -13.62 -20.79 3.51
C SER A 132 -12.43 -20.79 4.48
N CYS A 133 -11.52 -19.82 4.32
CA CYS A 133 -10.29 -19.72 5.11
C CYS A 133 -10.59 -19.47 6.59
N THR A 134 -10.02 -20.27 7.48
CA THR A 134 -10.14 -20.11 8.94
C THR A 134 -8.95 -19.39 9.57
N ALA A 135 -7.79 -19.43 8.92
CA ALA A 135 -6.55 -18.78 9.36
C ALA A 135 -6.42 -17.31 8.88
N GLY A 136 -7.49 -16.74 8.32
CA GLY A 136 -7.46 -15.45 7.64
C GLY A 136 -7.13 -15.58 6.14
N CYS A 137 -7.37 -14.50 5.40
CA CYS A 137 -7.19 -14.43 3.94
C CYS A 137 -5.98 -13.55 3.58
N SER A 138 -4.81 -13.79 4.16
CA SER A 138 -3.65 -12.90 4.00
C SER A 138 -2.59 -13.38 3.02
N ASP A 139 -2.74 -14.57 2.43
CA ASP A 139 -1.70 -15.20 1.62
C ASP A 139 -2.25 -15.85 0.34
N SER A 140 -1.34 -16.48 -0.39
CA SER A 140 -1.61 -17.20 -1.64
C SER A 140 -2.31 -18.55 -1.45
N LEU A 141 -2.76 -18.93 -0.23
CA LEU A 141 -3.58 -20.12 -0.02
C LEU A 141 -5.08 -19.82 -0.14
N CYS A 142 -5.47 -18.55 -0.02
CA CYS A 142 -6.86 -18.13 -0.20
C CYS A 142 -7.22 -18.00 -1.68
N ASN A 143 -8.25 -18.70 -2.14
CA ASN A 143 -8.75 -18.62 -3.52
C ASN A 143 -9.04 -17.18 -3.96
N CYS A 144 -9.65 -16.35 -3.10
CA CYS A 144 -9.90 -14.95 -3.40
C CYS A 144 -8.59 -14.18 -3.62
N CYS A 145 -7.56 -14.43 -2.80
CA CYS A 145 -6.26 -13.80 -2.95
C CYS A 145 -5.54 -14.25 -4.23
N ILE A 146 -5.59 -15.55 -4.55
CA ILE A 146 -5.03 -16.11 -5.79
C ILE A 146 -5.70 -15.47 -7.01
N SER A 147 -7.03 -15.36 -7.00
CA SER A 147 -7.79 -14.73 -8.08
C SER A 147 -7.69 -13.19 -8.06
N GLY A 148 -7.00 -12.61 -7.08
CA GLY A 148 -6.92 -11.15 -6.93
C GLY A 148 -8.30 -10.51 -6.82
N VAL A 149 -9.19 -11.03 -5.99
CA VAL A 149 -10.51 -10.44 -5.73
C VAL A 149 -10.71 -10.21 -4.24
N THR A 150 -11.60 -9.28 -3.90
CA THR A 150 -12.06 -9.09 -2.53
C THR A 150 -12.86 -10.31 -2.08
N CYS A 151 -12.74 -10.69 -0.82
CA CYS A 151 -13.67 -11.62 -0.19
C CYS A 151 -15.01 -10.93 0.01
N THR A 152 -16.07 -11.45 -0.60
CA THR A 152 -17.43 -10.88 -0.47
C THR A 152 -18.15 -11.53 0.70
N GLU A 153 -18.73 -10.71 1.59
CA GLU A 153 -19.57 -11.16 2.70
C GLU A 153 -20.80 -11.92 2.16
N GLY A 154 -21.18 -13.02 2.82
CA GLY A 154 -22.28 -13.88 2.37
C GLY A 154 -21.94 -14.85 1.24
N ILE A 155 -20.86 -14.60 0.48
CA ILE A 155 -20.34 -15.52 -0.55
C ILE A 155 -19.16 -16.32 0.00
N CYS A 156 -18.23 -15.65 0.68
CA CYS A 156 -17.10 -16.28 1.35
C CYS A 156 -17.50 -16.73 2.76
N GLY A 157 -17.10 -17.94 3.13
CA GLY A 157 -17.23 -18.50 4.49
C GLY A 157 -16.00 -18.29 5.37
N CYS A 158 -15.10 -17.38 4.99
CA CYS A 158 -13.87 -17.15 5.74
C CYS A 158 -14.11 -16.48 7.10
N VAL A 159 -13.36 -16.91 8.12
CA VAL A 159 -13.40 -16.34 9.47
C VAL A 159 -12.21 -15.41 9.66
N GLY A 160 -12.45 -14.22 10.23
CA GLY A 160 -11.36 -13.27 10.51
C GLY A 160 -10.68 -12.73 9.24
N CYS A 161 -11.43 -12.55 8.15
CA CYS A 161 -10.89 -12.10 6.86
C CYS A 161 -9.92 -10.93 7.01
N CYS A 162 -8.74 -11.09 6.40
CA CYS A 162 -7.64 -10.13 6.35
C CYS A 162 -7.11 -9.97 4.91
N ASN A 163 -7.99 -10.20 3.92
CA ASN A 163 -7.68 -9.97 2.51
C ASN A 163 -7.23 -8.51 2.30
N PRO A 164 -5.99 -8.28 1.83
CA PRO A 164 -5.49 -6.93 1.62
C PRO A 164 -6.35 -6.11 0.65
N LEU A 165 -6.98 -6.73 -0.34
CA LEU A 165 -7.90 -6.04 -1.25
C LEU A 165 -9.17 -5.58 -0.55
N ASN A 166 -9.68 -6.30 0.47
CA ASN A 166 -10.77 -5.80 1.30
C ASN A 166 -10.33 -4.58 2.11
N VAL A 167 -9.09 -4.55 2.59
CA VAL A 167 -8.54 -3.38 3.29
C VAL A 167 -8.47 -2.18 2.34
N LEU A 168 -7.95 -2.36 1.12
CA LEU A 168 -7.93 -1.29 0.11
C LEU A 168 -9.36 -0.80 -0.23
N HIS A 169 -10.31 -1.72 -0.42
CA HIS A 169 -11.70 -1.39 -0.69
C HIS A 169 -12.34 -0.57 0.44
N GLN A 170 -12.12 -0.97 1.70
CA GLN A 170 -12.61 -0.25 2.88
C GLN A 170 -12.01 1.15 3.04
N LEU A 171 -10.81 1.38 2.48
CA LEU A 171 -10.20 2.70 2.42
C LEU A 171 -10.68 3.54 1.24
N GLY A 172 -11.62 3.04 0.44
CA GLY A 172 -12.16 3.73 -0.74
C GLY A 172 -11.23 3.70 -1.95
N LEU A 173 -10.22 2.83 -1.99
CA LEU A 173 -9.35 2.69 -3.15
C LEU A 173 -10.01 1.85 -4.25
N PRO A 174 -9.78 2.19 -5.53
CA PRO A 174 -10.32 1.43 -6.65
C PRO A 174 -9.57 0.10 -6.78
N THR A 175 -10.05 -0.93 -6.06
CA THR A 175 -9.43 -2.27 -6.06
C THR A 175 -9.27 -2.84 -7.46
N ALA A 176 -10.24 -2.59 -8.35
CA ALA A 176 -10.15 -3.01 -9.74
C ALA A 176 -8.88 -2.50 -10.44
N GLN A 177 -8.51 -1.24 -10.21
CA GLN A 177 -7.32 -0.61 -10.79
C GLN A 177 -6.07 -0.99 -9.99
N ALA A 178 -6.14 -1.09 -8.67
CA ALA A 178 -4.99 -1.51 -7.85
C ALA A 178 -4.44 -2.88 -8.28
N ARG A 179 -5.32 -3.79 -8.74
CA ARG A 179 -4.95 -5.10 -9.26
C ARG A 179 -4.14 -5.09 -10.55
N THR A 180 -4.22 -4.01 -11.31
CA THR A 180 -3.46 -3.90 -12.56
C THR A 180 -2.00 -3.56 -12.30
N ASP A 181 -1.62 -3.22 -11.06
CA ASP A 181 -0.24 -3.02 -10.64
C ASP A 181 0.40 -4.34 -10.17
N PRO A 182 1.27 -4.98 -10.98
CA PRO A 182 1.87 -6.26 -10.61
C PRO A 182 2.83 -6.13 -9.42
N CYS A 183 3.50 -4.98 -9.30
CA CYS A 183 4.41 -4.72 -8.20
C CYS A 183 3.63 -4.66 -6.88
N LEU A 184 2.46 -4.01 -6.86
CA LEU A 184 1.57 -4.04 -5.70
C LEU A 184 1.11 -5.48 -5.43
N MET A 185 0.52 -6.16 -6.41
CA MET A 185 -0.14 -7.45 -6.18
C MET A 185 0.81 -8.57 -5.70
N GLU A 186 2.07 -8.54 -6.10
CA GLU A 186 3.08 -9.50 -5.62
C GLU A 186 3.57 -9.20 -4.18
N ASN A 187 3.44 -7.95 -3.72
CA ASN A 187 3.96 -7.52 -2.42
C ASN A 187 2.87 -7.25 -1.37
N ILE A 188 1.62 -7.00 -1.79
CA ILE A 188 0.54 -6.52 -0.92
C ILE A 188 0.24 -7.48 0.26
N TYR A 189 0.42 -8.78 0.04
CA TYR A 189 0.22 -9.84 1.03
C TYR A 189 1.33 -9.90 2.10
N GLN A 190 2.50 -9.32 1.83
CA GLN A 190 3.64 -9.27 2.75
C GLN A 190 3.58 -8.05 3.68
N ILE A 191 2.67 -7.09 3.39
CA ILE A 191 2.59 -5.83 4.11
C ILE A 191 1.77 -6.00 5.38
N SER A 192 2.46 -5.99 6.52
CA SER A 192 1.82 -5.94 7.83
C SER A 192 1.11 -4.60 8.03
N ARG A 193 -0.15 -4.63 8.51
CA ARG A 193 -0.97 -3.43 8.76
C ARG A 193 -1.04 -2.49 7.55
N LEU A 194 -1.48 -3.04 6.42
CA LEU A 194 -1.64 -2.29 5.17
C LEU A 194 -2.44 -0.99 5.35
N ASP A 195 -3.46 -1.01 6.21
CA ASP A 195 -4.29 0.14 6.59
C ASP A 195 -3.51 1.34 7.13
N CYS A 196 -2.40 1.07 7.82
CA CYS A 196 -1.49 2.07 8.33
C CYS A 196 -0.39 2.38 7.32
N TYR A 197 0.13 1.35 6.65
CA TYR A 197 1.24 1.49 5.71
C TYR A 197 0.90 2.45 4.55
N VAL A 198 -0.29 2.35 3.96
CA VAL A 198 -0.71 3.27 2.89
C VAL A 198 -0.86 4.72 3.35
N LYS A 199 -0.91 4.98 4.66
CA LYS A 199 -0.95 6.35 5.22
C LYS A 199 0.44 6.92 5.50
N THR A 200 1.50 6.21 5.12
CA THR A 200 2.88 6.69 5.24
C THR A 200 3.06 7.94 4.38
N ARG A 201 3.72 8.97 4.94
CA ARG A 201 4.10 10.17 4.19
C ARG A 201 5.34 9.90 3.36
N LEU A 202 5.31 10.32 2.11
CA LEU A 202 6.43 10.30 1.18
C LEU A 202 6.75 11.73 0.74
N THR A 203 7.99 11.97 0.34
CA THR A 203 8.43 13.27 -0.19
C THR A 203 8.76 13.13 -1.67
N LEU A 204 8.15 13.96 -2.50
CA LEU A 204 8.43 14.00 -3.93
C LEU A 204 9.78 14.67 -4.20
N GLU A 205 10.66 14.02 -4.95
CA GLU A 205 11.98 14.58 -5.29
C GLU A 205 11.91 15.82 -6.18
N CYS A 206 10.86 15.96 -7.02
CA CYS A 206 10.76 17.05 -7.98
C CYS A 206 10.55 18.43 -7.34
N CYS A 207 9.87 18.51 -6.20
CA CYS A 207 9.53 19.78 -5.57
C CYS A 207 9.47 19.72 -4.03
N GLY A 208 9.90 18.62 -3.42
CA GLY A 208 9.89 18.44 -1.96
C GLY A 208 8.50 18.30 -1.33
N LEU A 209 7.45 18.16 -2.13
CA LEU A 209 6.08 18.10 -1.62
C LEU A 209 5.81 16.78 -0.91
N GLY A 210 5.20 16.84 0.28
CA GLY A 210 4.77 15.67 1.01
C GLY A 210 3.44 15.13 0.49
N ILE A 211 3.39 13.84 0.19
CA ILE A 211 2.18 13.10 -0.21
C ILE A 211 1.95 11.90 0.72
N LEU A 212 0.81 11.23 0.61
CA LEU A 212 0.58 9.92 1.26
C LEU A 212 0.80 8.80 0.25
N LEU A 213 1.32 7.66 0.69
CA LEU A 213 1.47 6.46 -0.15
C LEU A 213 0.13 6.02 -0.77
N PHE A 214 -0.98 6.30 -0.10
CA PHE A 214 -2.34 6.12 -0.59
C PHE A 214 -2.57 6.74 -1.97
N ASN A 215 -1.98 7.91 -2.24
CA ASN A 215 -2.09 8.60 -3.52
C ASN A 215 -1.32 7.90 -4.66
N CYS A 216 -0.45 6.94 -4.34
CA CYS A 216 0.29 6.16 -5.32
C CYS A 216 -0.50 4.93 -5.83
N ILE A 217 -1.69 4.66 -5.29
CA ILE A 217 -2.58 3.59 -5.74
C ILE A 217 -3.65 4.23 -6.65
N PRO A 218 -3.83 3.79 -7.91
CA PRO A 218 -3.59 2.43 -8.41
C PRO A 218 -2.24 2.15 -9.09
N GLY A 219 -1.29 3.08 -9.09
CA GLY A 219 0.05 2.81 -9.61
C GLY A 219 0.78 4.08 -10.01
N GLU A 220 0.33 4.72 -11.08
CA GLU A 220 0.89 5.98 -11.58
C GLU A 220 0.07 7.18 -11.12
N PHE A 221 0.75 8.24 -10.69
CA PHE A 221 0.12 9.53 -10.44
C PHE A 221 1.03 10.68 -10.87
N GLN A 222 0.45 11.85 -11.08
CA GLN A 222 1.17 13.07 -11.39
C GLN A 222 1.41 13.89 -10.12
N CYS A 223 2.56 14.55 -10.03
CA CYS A 223 2.84 15.49 -8.95
C CYS A 223 1.68 16.51 -8.81
N PRO A 224 1.11 16.71 -7.62
CA PRO A 224 -0.04 17.59 -7.45
C PRO A 224 0.35 19.08 -7.43
N ASN A 225 1.65 19.41 -7.47
CA ASN A 225 2.09 20.79 -7.68
C ASN A 225 1.77 21.21 -9.13
N PRO A 226 0.93 22.25 -9.36
CA PRO A 226 0.46 22.61 -10.70
C PRO A 226 1.56 23.04 -11.69
N THR A 227 2.72 23.49 -11.18
CA THR A 227 3.88 23.83 -12.02
C THR A 227 4.78 22.63 -12.29
N CYS A 228 4.55 21.51 -11.61
CA CYS A 228 5.31 20.28 -11.79
C CYS A 228 4.46 19.25 -12.53
N ARG A 229 5.00 18.68 -13.62
CA ARG A 229 4.31 17.64 -14.39
C ARG A 229 4.91 16.25 -14.23
N ALA A 230 5.87 16.09 -13.30
CA ALA A 230 6.57 14.83 -13.08
C ALA A 230 5.58 13.72 -12.70
N ARG A 231 5.75 12.56 -13.31
CA ARG A 231 4.95 11.36 -13.04
C ARG A 231 5.71 10.40 -12.14
N TYR A 232 4.99 9.73 -11.28
CA TYR A 232 5.58 8.84 -10.27
C TYR A 232 4.84 7.52 -10.19
N LYS A 233 5.60 6.46 -9.93
CA LYS A 233 5.10 5.16 -9.47
C LYS A 233 5.77 4.80 -8.15
N TYR A 234 5.08 4.07 -7.30
CA TYR A 234 5.71 3.50 -6.11
C TYR A 234 6.19 2.07 -6.37
N SER A 235 7.45 1.77 -6.07
CA SER A 235 7.96 0.41 -6.03
C SER A 235 7.66 -0.23 -4.68
N TRP A 236 6.76 -1.21 -4.69
CA TRP A 236 6.43 -2.01 -3.51
C TRP A 236 7.54 -3.00 -3.14
N CYS A 237 8.40 -3.38 -4.10
CA CYS A 237 9.56 -4.23 -3.84
C CYS A 237 10.66 -3.51 -3.05
N SER A 238 10.96 -2.25 -3.39
CA SER A 238 12.04 -1.48 -2.76
C SER A 238 11.55 -0.42 -1.77
N ALA A 239 10.23 -0.26 -1.62
CA ALA A 239 9.60 0.78 -0.82
C ALA A 239 10.06 2.20 -1.19
N GLN A 240 10.17 2.48 -2.49
CA GLN A 240 10.69 3.74 -3.03
C GLN A 240 9.76 4.35 -4.08
N LEU A 241 9.78 5.67 -4.17
CA LEU A 241 9.09 6.40 -5.22
C LEU A 241 10.00 6.52 -6.45
N CYS A 242 9.50 6.07 -7.60
CA CYS A 242 10.20 6.10 -8.88
C CYS A 242 9.65 7.24 -9.74
N ASN A 243 10.51 8.15 -10.19
CA ASN A 243 10.14 9.17 -11.15
C ASN A 243 10.07 8.54 -12.56
N GLU A 244 8.90 8.46 -13.14
CA GLU A 244 8.65 7.79 -14.42
C GLU A 244 9.33 8.48 -15.61
N ASP A 245 9.74 9.73 -15.46
CA ASP A 245 10.40 10.50 -16.52
C ASP A 245 11.94 10.39 -16.46
N VAL A 246 12.50 9.94 -15.32
CA VAL A 246 13.97 9.88 -15.11
C VAL A 246 14.45 8.46 -14.82
N MET A 247 13.81 7.77 -13.87
CA MET A 247 14.13 6.41 -13.44
C MET A 247 12.83 5.63 -13.23
N PRO A 248 12.15 5.25 -14.34
CA PRO A 248 10.85 4.60 -14.26
C PRO A 248 10.93 3.26 -13.54
N ARG A 249 9.86 2.91 -12.84
CA ARG A 249 9.77 1.64 -12.12
C ARG A 249 9.78 0.48 -13.11
N ASN A 250 10.77 -0.39 -13.00
CA ASN A 250 10.89 -1.59 -13.84
C ASN A 250 10.70 -2.87 -13.02
N HIS A 251 9.46 -3.33 -12.93
CA HIS A 251 9.10 -4.58 -12.29
C HIS A 251 9.15 -5.74 -13.28
N CYS A 252 10.04 -6.70 -13.07
CA CYS A 252 10.14 -7.87 -13.92
C CYS A 252 9.12 -8.94 -13.47
N LEU A 253 8.11 -9.21 -14.30
CA LEU A 253 7.08 -10.23 -14.03
C LEU A 253 7.64 -11.66 -13.96
N LYS A 254 8.74 -11.95 -14.66
CA LYS A 254 9.36 -13.28 -14.63
C LYS A 254 10.18 -13.51 -13.35
N CYS A 255 10.81 -12.45 -12.84
CA CYS A 255 11.60 -12.52 -11.60
C CYS A 255 10.80 -12.10 -10.35
N ALA A 256 9.55 -11.66 -10.52
CA ALA A 256 8.67 -11.16 -9.45
C ALA A 256 9.34 -10.08 -8.55
N ARG A 257 10.08 -9.15 -9.17
CA ARG A 257 10.79 -8.08 -8.44
C ARG A 257 11.10 -6.87 -9.30
N CYS A 258 11.20 -5.71 -8.65
CA CYS A 258 11.76 -4.51 -9.27
C CYS A 258 13.27 -4.66 -9.49
N THR A 259 13.72 -4.16 -10.64
CA THR A 259 15.12 -4.11 -11.04
C THR A 259 15.46 -2.71 -11.56
N ASP A 260 16.72 -2.47 -11.91
CA ASP A 260 17.13 -1.21 -12.53
C ASP A 260 16.29 -0.93 -13.80
N TYR A 261 15.92 0.33 -14.03
CA TYR A 261 15.07 0.73 -15.15
C TYR A 261 15.67 0.43 -16.53
N ARG A 262 16.98 0.19 -16.58
CA ARG A 262 17.76 -0.17 -17.78
C ARG A 262 17.89 -1.69 -17.96
N ASN A 263 17.35 -2.49 -17.04
CA ASN A 263 17.43 -3.94 -17.13
C ASN A 263 16.38 -4.54 -18.07
N LEU A 264 16.76 -5.63 -18.73
CA LEU A 264 15.86 -6.52 -19.47
C LEU A 264 15.92 -7.94 -18.91
N HIS A 265 14.84 -8.70 -19.07
CA HIS A 265 14.82 -10.12 -18.74
C HIS A 265 15.26 -10.97 -19.93
N CYS A 266 16.30 -11.78 -19.76
CA CYS A 266 16.69 -12.77 -20.75
C CYS A 266 15.85 -14.03 -20.59
N GLN A 267 15.09 -14.42 -21.61
CA GLN A 267 14.28 -15.64 -21.58
C GLN A 267 15.14 -16.91 -21.53
N ASN A 268 16.28 -16.94 -22.21
CA ASN A 268 17.13 -18.13 -22.30
C ASN A 268 17.89 -18.42 -21.01
N CYS A 269 18.35 -17.37 -20.32
CA CYS A 269 19.09 -17.49 -19.06
C CYS A 269 18.18 -17.32 -17.84
N ASN A 270 16.91 -16.98 -18.05
CA ASN A 270 15.92 -16.66 -17.04
C ASN A 270 16.43 -15.68 -15.96
N VAL A 271 17.16 -14.64 -16.39
CA VAL A 271 17.80 -13.66 -15.51
C VAL A 271 17.64 -12.24 -16.06
N CYS A 272 17.39 -11.28 -15.17
CA CYS A 272 17.47 -9.86 -15.50
C CYS A 272 18.93 -9.42 -15.63
N TYR A 273 19.25 -8.66 -16.66
CA TYR A 273 20.58 -8.13 -16.92
C TYR A 273 20.50 -6.67 -17.35
N PHE A 274 21.61 -5.95 -17.21
CA PHE A 274 21.73 -4.56 -17.61
C PHE A 274 21.81 -4.42 -19.14
N ALA A 275 20.80 -3.82 -19.76
CA ALA A 275 20.73 -3.64 -21.21
C ALA A 275 21.20 -2.25 -21.68
N GLY A 276 21.64 -1.38 -20.77
CA GLY A 276 22.00 0.00 -21.06
C GLY A 276 20.79 0.92 -21.27
N LEU A 277 21.04 2.23 -21.40
CA LEU A 277 19.98 3.25 -21.57
C LEU A 277 19.14 3.01 -22.83
N CYS A 278 19.78 2.63 -23.93
CA CYS A 278 19.12 2.35 -25.21
C CYS A 278 18.66 0.89 -25.36
N LYS A 279 18.80 0.05 -24.31
CA LYS A 279 18.44 -1.37 -24.32
C LYS A 279 19.13 -2.19 -25.43
N THR A 280 20.34 -1.80 -25.82
CA THR A 280 21.09 -2.41 -26.93
C THR A 280 22.08 -3.48 -26.49
N PHE A 281 22.45 -3.52 -25.20
CA PHE A 281 23.38 -4.55 -24.74
C PHE A 281 22.68 -5.90 -24.71
N LYS A 282 23.39 -6.93 -25.17
CA LYS A 282 22.92 -8.31 -25.18
C LYS A 282 23.16 -8.96 -23.82
N CYS A 283 22.41 -10.03 -23.54
CA CYS A 283 22.57 -10.79 -22.31
C CYS A 283 24.01 -11.35 -22.21
N PRO A 284 24.78 -11.00 -21.15
CA PRO A 284 26.18 -11.41 -21.03
C PRO A 284 26.33 -12.93 -20.88
N MET A 285 25.28 -13.61 -20.40
CA MET A 285 25.27 -15.06 -20.17
C MET A 285 24.89 -15.86 -21.43
N CYS A 286 24.33 -15.21 -22.45
CA CYS A 286 23.99 -15.87 -23.71
C CYS A 286 25.20 -16.01 -24.64
N HIS A 287 26.15 -15.08 -24.58
CA HIS A 287 27.36 -15.12 -25.41
C HIS A 287 28.24 -16.35 -25.16
N ASN A 288 28.14 -16.96 -23.97
CA ASN A 288 28.90 -18.18 -23.64
C ASN A 288 28.18 -19.48 -24.04
N LYS A 289 27.04 -19.41 -24.75
CA LYS A 289 26.25 -20.57 -25.17
C LYS A 289 26.15 -20.71 -26.70
N GLU A 290 27.16 -20.26 -27.45
CA GLU A 290 27.31 -20.64 -28.86
C GLU A 290 27.72 -22.13 -28.91
N GLY A 291 26.72 -23.00 -28.91
CA GLY A 291 26.93 -24.45 -28.98
C GLY A 291 25.65 -25.30 -28.93
N ALA A 292 24.50 -24.73 -28.58
CA ALA A 292 23.23 -25.45 -28.69
C ALA A 292 22.05 -24.47 -28.62
N CYS A 293 21.53 -24.02 -29.76
CA CYS A 293 20.12 -24.11 -30.12
C CYS A 293 19.90 -23.33 -31.43
N SER A 294 19.61 -24.09 -32.48
CA SER A 294 19.15 -23.63 -33.78
C SER A 294 17.90 -22.76 -33.62
N SER A 295 17.89 -21.61 -34.28
CA SER A 295 16.67 -20.86 -34.53
C SER A 295 15.73 -21.70 -35.42
N PRO A 296 14.40 -21.69 -35.22
CA PRO A 296 13.50 -22.06 -36.29
C PRO A 296 13.56 -20.95 -37.35
N GLU A 297 14.04 -21.29 -38.54
CA GLU A 297 13.90 -20.42 -39.70
C GLU A 297 12.41 -20.26 -40.03
N PRO A 298 11.95 -19.07 -40.48
CA PRO A 298 10.62 -18.92 -41.03
C PRO A 298 10.52 -19.72 -42.33
N ASP A 299 9.45 -20.51 -42.41
CA ASP A 299 9.03 -21.29 -43.58
C ASP A 299 8.73 -20.33 -44.76
N GLU A 300 9.70 -20.17 -45.66
CA GLU A 300 9.48 -19.63 -46.99
C GLU A 300 9.15 -20.78 -47.94
N SER A 301 7.87 -21.18 -47.95
CA SER A 301 7.31 -21.99 -49.02
C SER A 301 5.99 -21.38 -49.48
N GLU A 302 6.03 -20.74 -50.65
CA GLU A 302 5.02 -20.73 -51.73
C GLU A 302 5.21 -19.48 -52.60
N MET A 303 6.19 -19.53 -53.51
CA MET A 303 6.16 -18.74 -54.74
C MET A 303 6.87 -19.53 -55.84
N ASP A 304 6.05 -20.03 -56.78
CA ASP A 304 6.31 -20.40 -58.19
C ASP A 304 5.27 -21.48 -58.54
N SER A 305 4.53 -21.47 -59.64
CA SER A 305 4.61 -20.76 -60.92
C SER A 305 3.25 -20.97 -61.62
N ASP A 306 2.88 -20.08 -62.56
CA ASP A 306 2.56 -20.51 -63.93
C ASP A 306 2.10 -19.31 -64.77
N SER A 307 3.01 -18.92 -65.65
CA SER A 307 2.78 -18.13 -66.85
C SER A 307 2.91 -19.06 -68.05
N GLU A 308 1.87 -19.14 -68.88
CA GLU A 308 1.79 -19.49 -70.33
C GLU A 308 0.30 -19.81 -70.60
N ALA A 309 -0.41 -19.31 -71.61
CA ALA A 309 -0.09 -18.66 -72.88
C ALA A 309 -1.24 -17.70 -73.30
#